data_AF-A0A962XQZ8-F1
#
_entry.id   AF-A0A962XQZ8-F1
#
_cell.length_a   1.000
_cell.length_b   1.000
_cell.length_c   1.000
_cell.angle_alpha   90.00
_cell.angle_beta   90.00
_cell.angle_gamma   90.00
#
_symmetry.space_group_name_H-M   'P 1'
#
loop_
_entity.id
_entity.type
_entity.pdbx_description
1 polymer ?
#
loop_
_entity_poly.entity_id
_entity_poly.type
_entity_poly.pdbx_seq_one_letter_code
_entity_poly.pdbx_strand_id
1 'polypeptide(L)' 'MSRHPAQKFAFAVALLCYLGAAGCLVAAFLYEGDGQGDPVRASLMAAVVFFVGCGVVLQVIGTARLRGILSGSSDNPHDD' A
#
# COMPACT_ATOMS: atom_id res chain seq x y z
N MET A 1 15.34 -21.37 -6.40
CA MET A 1 15.20 -20.13 -7.22
C MET A 1 14.59 -19.04 -6.35
N SER A 2 15.42 -18.09 -5.90
CA SER A 2 15.18 -17.20 -4.74
C SER A 2 14.20 -16.06 -5.05
N ARG A 3 12.89 -16.36 -5.11
CA ARG A 3 11.82 -15.39 -5.41
C ARG A 3 11.38 -14.51 -4.22
N HIS A 4 12.26 -14.27 -3.24
CA HIS A 4 11.91 -13.54 -2.00
C HIS A 4 12.10 -12.00 -1.99
N PRO A 5 12.99 -11.36 -2.77
CA PRO A 5 13.30 -9.94 -2.53
C PRO A 5 12.14 -9.01 -2.97
N ALA A 6 11.51 -9.31 -4.10
CA ALA A 6 10.45 -8.46 -4.65
C ALA A 6 9.17 -8.46 -3.79
N GLN A 7 8.86 -9.58 -3.13
CA GLN A 7 7.66 -9.70 -2.28
C GLN A 7 7.81 -8.92 -0.96
N LYS A 8 8.98 -9.04 -0.30
CA LYS A 8 9.28 -8.21 0.87
C LYS A 8 9.30 -6.74 0.53
N PHE A 9 9.83 -6.38 -0.64
CA PHE A 9 9.85 -5.00 -1.10
C PHE A 9 8.44 -4.44 -1.34
N ALA A 10 7.57 -5.17 -2.03
CA ALA A 10 6.18 -4.75 -2.27
C ALA A 10 5.40 -4.56 -0.96
N PHE A 11 5.59 -5.44 0.03
CA PHE A 11 4.93 -5.32 1.33
C PHE A 11 5.48 -4.15 2.16
N ALA A 12 6.80 -3.93 2.14
CA ALA A 12 7.43 -2.79 2.79
C ALA A 12 6.96 -1.46 2.18
N VAL A 13 6.89 -1.36 0.86
CA VAL A 13 6.41 -0.16 0.17
C VAL A 13 4.92 0.07 0.43
N ALA A 14 4.09 -0.99 0.48
CA ALA A 14 2.68 -0.86 0.84
C ALA A 14 2.50 -0.28 2.26
N LEU A 15 3.30 -0.76 3.21
CA LEU A 15 3.29 -0.26 4.59
C LEU A 15 3.72 1.22 4.67
N LEU A 16 4.78 1.60 3.94
CA LEU A 16 5.21 2.99 3.85
C LEU A 16 4.17 3.89 3.19
N CYS A 17 3.45 3.39 2.18
CA CYS A 17 2.36 4.11 1.52
C CYS A 17 1.20 4.39 2.50
N TYR A 18 0.83 3.40 3.32
CA TYR A 18 -0.17 3.56 4.36
C TYR A 18 0.25 4.54 5.46
N LEU A 19 1.52 4.48 5.89
CA LEU A 19 2.09 5.45 6.84
C LEU A 19 2.11 6.87 6.26
N GLY A 20 2.47 7.01 4.98
CA GLY A 20 2.39 8.28 4.25
C GLY A 20 0.97 8.83 4.16
N ALA A 21 -0.01 7.98 3.86
CA ALA A 21 -1.42 8.36 3.86
C ALA A 21 -1.89 8.85 5.23
N ALA A 22 -1.52 8.16 6.31
CA ALA A 22 -1.84 8.57 7.66
C ALA A 22 -1.17 9.91 8.01
N GLY A 23 0.10 10.10 7.63
CA GLY A 23 0.82 11.36 7.80
C GLY A 23 0.19 12.52 7.05
N CYS A 24 -0.18 12.32 5.79
CA CYS A 24 -0.91 13.31 5.00
C CYS A 24 -2.29 13.62 5.61
N LEU A 25 -3.01 12.62 6.11
CA LEU A 25 -4.31 12.84 6.74
C LEU A 25 -4.16 13.66 8.02
N VAL A 26 -3.18 13.35 8.89
CA VAL A 26 -2.88 14.13 10.09
C VAL A 26 -2.45 15.55 9.74
N ALA A 27 -1.57 15.71 8.75
CA ALA A 27 -1.14 17.02 8.27
C ALA A 27 -2.34 17.83 7.72
N ALA A 28 -3.32 17.19 7.08
CA ALA A 28 -4.52 17.87 6.60
C ALA A 28 -5.45 18.35 7.73
N PHE A 29 -5.44 17.66 8.87
CA PHE A 29 -6.19 18.05 10.07
C PHE A 29 -5.49 19.13 10.89
N LEU A 30 -4.16 19.12 10.96
CA LEU A 30 -3.38 20.13 11.66
C LEU A 30 -3.14 21.40 10.82
N TYR A 31 -3.47 21.37 9.53
CA TYR A 31 -3.35 22.53 8.65
C TYR A 31 -4.57 23.45 8.80
N GLU A 32 -4.44 24.47 9.64
CA GLU A 32 -5.33 25.64 9.66
C GLU A 32 -5.08 26.46 8.38
N GLY A 33 -5.88 26.16 7.34
CA GLY A 33 -5.85 26.88 6.07
C GLY A 33 -6.64 28.18 6.15
N ASP A 34 -6.02 29.27 5.68
CA ASP A 34 -6.58 30.62 5.70
C ASP A 34 -7.43 30.83 4.43
N GLY A 35 -8.63 30.23 4.43
CA GLY A 35 -9.68 30.52 3.46
C GLY A 35 -9.99 29.45 2.40
N GLN A 36 -11.16 29.64 1.77
CA GLN A 36 -11.81 28.77 0.79
C GLN A 36 -11.09 28.82 -0.58
N GLY A 37 -9.81 28.46 -0.62
CA GLY A 37 -9.00 28.51 -1.85
C GLY A 37 -7.60 27.95 -1.72
N ASP A 38 -7.22 27.41 -0.54
CA ASP A 38 -5.85 27.02 -0.28
C ASP A 38 -5.41 25.81 -1.13
N PRO A 39 -4.50 26.00 -2.11
CA PRO A 39 -4.02 24.90 -2.96
C PRO A 39 -3.26 23.85 -2.15
N VAL A 40 -2.71 24.23 -0.99
CA VAL A 40 -2.03 23.34 -0.05
C VAL A 40 -2.99 22.30 0.50
N ARG A 41 -4.18 22.69 0.97
CA ARG A 41 -5.16 21.74 1.51
C ARG A 41 -5.73 20.82 0.43
N ALA A 42 -5.93 21.33 -0.78
CA ALA A 42 -6.39 20.53 -1.93
C ALA A 42 -5.35 19.47 -2.33
N SER A 43 -4.08 19.85 -2.45
CA SER A 43 -2.99 18.92 -2.74
C SER A 43 -2.77 17.89 -1.63
N LEU A 44 -2.97 18.27 -0.36
CA LEU A 44 -2.92 17.36 0.78
C LEU A 44 -4.00 16.28 0.71
N MET A 45 -5.25 16.65 0.38
CA MET A 45 -6.34 15.69 0.19
C MET A 45 -6.09 14.78 -1.00
N ALA A 46 -5.57 15.31 -2.11
CA ALA A 46 -5.20 14.50 -3.28
C ALA A 46 -4.08 13.50 -2.95
N ALA A 47 -3.07 13.92 -2.18
CA ALA A 47 -1.98 13.05 -1.73
C ALA A 47 -2.51 11.90 -0.86
N VAL A 48 -3.47 12.14 0.04
CA VAL A 48 -4.11 11.07 0.83
C VAL A 48 -4.72 10.02 -0.11
N VAL A 49 -5.52 10.44 -1.10
CA VAL A 49 -6.16 9.51 -2.05
C VAL A 49 -5.12 8.75 -2.87
N PHE A 50 -4.06 9.41 -3.31
CA PHE A 50 -2.97 8.79 -4.06
C PHE A 50 -2.24 7.73 -3.23
N PHE A 51 -1.84 8.05 -1.99
CA PHE A 51 -1.14 7.12 -1.11
C PHE A 51 -2.02 5.93 -0.69
N VAL A 52 -3.32 6.15 -0.41
CA VAL A 52 -4.26 5.06 -0.14
C VAL A 52 -4.43 4.17 -1.37
N GLY A 53 -4.62 4.76 -2.56
CA GLY A 53 -4.76 4.02 -3.81
C GLY A 53 -3.54 3.17 -4.14
N CYS A 54 -2.34 3.75 -4.06
CA CYS A 54 -1.09 3.02 -4.24
C CYS A 54 -0.92 1.90 -3.20
N GLY A 55 -1.25 2.16 -1.93
CA GLY A 55 -1.24 1.15 -0.87
C GLY A 55 -2.14 -0.04 -1.18
N VAL A 56 -3.38 0.19 -1.62
CA VAL A 56 -4.34 -0.87 -1.99
C VAL A 56 -3.83 -1.69 -3.18
N VAL A 57 -3.31 -1.06 -4.23
CA VAL A 57 -2.79 -1.79 -5.40
C VAL A 57 -1.61 -2.68 -5.00
N LEU A 58 -0.67 -2.17 -4.20
CA LEU A 58 0.47 -2.94 -3.71
C LEU A 58 0.05 -4.05 -2.75
N GLN A 59 -0.96 -3.82 -1.91
CA GLN A 59 -1.59 -4.83 -1.06
C GLN A 59 -2.15 -5.98 -1.92
N VAL A 60 -2.92 -5.66 -2.96
CA VAL A 60 -3.51 -6.67 -3.87
C VAL A 60 -2.42 -7.45 -4.60
N ILE A 61 -1.37 -6.78 -5.10
CA ILE A 61 -0.22 -7.45 -5.73
C ILE A 61 0.45 -8.40 -4.73
N GLY A 62 0.68 -7.96 -3.50
CA GLY A 62 1.23 -8.78 -2.43
C GLY A 62 0.35 -10.00 -2.12
N THR A 63 -0.95 -9.79 -1.90
CA THR A 63 -1.91 -10.85 -1.58
C THR A 63 -2.09 -11.86 -2.72
N ALA A 64 -2.14 -11.40 -3.98
CA ALA A 64 -2.23 -12.27 -5.14
C ALA A 64 -0.97 -13.15 -5.29
N ARG A 65 0.22 -12.58 -5.06
CA ARG A 65 1.48 -13.34 -5.04
C ARG A 65 1.51 -14.36 -3.90
N LEU A 66 1.01 -14.02 -2.69
CA LEU A 66 0.89 -14.96 -1.57
C LEU A 66 -0.07 -16.11 -1.87
N ARG A 67 -1.27 -15.84 -2.41
CA ARG A 67 -2.24 -16.89 -2.77
C ARG A 67 -1.71 -17.82 -3.86
N GLY A 68 -0.99 -17.28 -4.86
CA GLY A 68 -0.33 -18.08 -5.88
C GLY A 68 0.74 -19.03 -5.33
N ILE A 69 1.44 -18.66 -4.25
CA ILE A 69 2.40 -19.52 -3.57
C ILE A 69 1.70 -20.60 -2.74
N LEU A 70 0.67 -20.24 -1.96
CA LEU A 70 -0.11 -21.20 -1.17
C LEU A 70 -0.78 -22.26 -2.06
N SER A 71 -1.37 -21.83 -3.18
CA SER A 71 -2.04 -22.73 -4.13
C SER A 71 -1.06 -23.64 -4.88
N GLY A 72 0.19 -23.24 -5.08
CA GLY A 72 1.23 -24.07 -5.71
C GLY A 72 1.93 -25.04 -4.75
N SER A 73 1.71 -24.92 -3.44
CA SER A 73 2.32 -25.76 -2.41
C SER A 73 1.42 -26.92 -1.97
N SER A 74 0.21 -27.05 -2.53
CA SER A 74 -0.80 -28.05 -2.18
C SER A 74 -0.81 -29.30 -3.07
N ASP A 75 -0.04 -29.32 -4.18
CA ASP A 75 0.05 -30.46 -5.11
C ASP A 75 1.28 -31.35 -4.85
N ASN A 76 1.42 -31.85 -3.63
CA ASN A 76 2.20 -33.07 -3.40
C ASN A 76 1.29 -34.10 -2.70
N PRO A 77 0.46 -34.84 -3.47
CA PRO A 77 0.05 -36.15 -3.00
C PRO A 77 1.34 -36.97 -2.85
N HIS A 78 1.66 -37.24 -1.60
CA HIS A 78 2.57 -38.30 -1.23
C HIS A 78 1.88 -39.60 -1.61
N ASP A 79 2.02 -40.02 -2.87
CA ASP A 79 1.70 -41.39 -3.30
C ASP A 79 3.03 -42.15 -3.35
N ASP A 80 3.14 -43.01 -2.35
CA ASP A 80 4.03 -44.15 -2.13
C ASP A 80 4.42 -44.97 -3.39
#